data_AF-A0A925E5T7-F1
#
_entry.id   AF-A0A925E5T7-F1
#
_cell.length_a   1.000
_cell.length_b   1.000
_cell.length_c   1.000
_cell.angle_alpha   90.00
_cell.angle_beta   90.00
_cell.angle_gamma   90.00
#
_symmetry.space_group_name_H-M   'P 1'
#
loop_
_entity.id
_entity.type
_entity.pdbx_description
1 polymer ?
#
loop_
_entity_poly.entity_id
_entity_poly.type
_entity_poly.pdbx_seq_one_letter_code
_entity_poly.pdbx_strand_id
1 'polypeptide(L)' 'MTITMTLFVEIRSYNLKLGIREEFHHLFVKTALPMLHRWKVDVVRYGASLHDEDSYYLMRAYANLEDRQQSQDAFYGSD' A
#
# COMPACT_ATOMS: atom_id res chain seq x y z
N MET A 1 3.36 14.76 -29.20
CA MET A 1 3.68 15.29 -27.86
C MET A 1 3.34 14.19 -26.87
N THR A 2 4.33 13.46 -26.38
CA THR A 2 4.08 12.40 -25.40
C THR A 2 3.89 13.07 -24.06
N ILE A 3 2.68 13.03 -23.51
CA ILE A 3 2.45 13.49 -22.13
C ILE A 3 3.11 12.44 -21.23
N THR A 4 4.18 12.84 -20.55
CA THR A 4 4.72 12.03 -19.45
C THR A 4 3.67 12.05 -18.35
N MET A 5 2.98 10.92 -18.10
CA MET A 5 2.15 10.80 -16.92
C MET A 5 3.08 10.78 -15.70
N THR A 6 3.02 11.84 -14.89
CA THR A 6 3.64 11.86 -13.58
C THR A 6 2.75 11.07 -12.62
N LEU A 7 3.28 9.99 -12.05
CA LEU A 7 2.62 9.21 -11.02
C LEU A 7 3.09 9.68 -9.65
N PHE A 8 2.16 9.94 -8.74
CA PHE A 8 2.44 10.19 -7.34
C PHE A 8 2.52 8.86 -6.60
N VAL A 9 3.70 8.49 -6.09
CA VAL A 9 3.89 7.25 -5.34
C VAL A 9 3.93 7.53 -3.84
N GLU A 10 3.02 6.93 -3.10
CA GLU A 10 3.07 6.86 -1.65
C GLU A 10 3.84 5.62 -1.21
N ILE A 11 4.78 5.77 -0.28
CA ILE A 11 5.46 4.67 0.39
C ILE A 11 5.12 4.71 1.88
N ARG A 12 4.48 3.66 2.39
CA ARG A 12 4.24 3.46 3.83
C ARG A 12 5.26 2.47 4.35
N SER A 13 5.93 2.84 5.44
CA SER A 13 6.79 1.95 6.21
C SER A 13 6.12 1.63 7.54
N TYR A 14 6.13 0.36 7.93
CA TYR A 14 5.56 -0.13 9.17
C TYR A 14 6.66 -0.75 10.02
N ASN A 15 6.79 -0.29 11.26
CA ASN A 15 7.56 -1.00 12.29
C ASN A 15 6.61 -2.00 12.95
N LEU A 16 6.83 -3.29 12.70
CA LEU A 16 6.03 -4.36 13.27
C LEU A 16 6.60 -4.78 14.63
N LYS A 17 5.84 -5.59 15.37
CA LYS A 17 6.41 -6.29 16.52
C LYS A 17 7.39 -7.36 16.02
N LEU A 18 8.43 -7.66 16.78
CA LEU A 18 9.36 -8.73 16.45
C LEU A 18 8.61 -10.08 16.34
N GLY A 19 8.98 -10.88 15.35
CA GLY A 19 8.43 -12.23 15.14
C GLY A 19 7.07 -12.32 14.44
N ILE A 20 6.37 -11.21 14.18
CA ILE A 20 5.04 -11.24 13.54
C ILE A 20 5.04 -10.95 12.04
N ARG A 21 6.21 -10.67 11.43
CA ARG A 21 6.27 -10.18 10.04
C ARG A 21 5.67 -11.14 9.02
N GLU A 22 5.91 -12.44 9.17
CA GLU A 22 5.35 -13.47 8.29
C GLU A 22 3.82 -13.57 8.44
N GLU A 23 3.32 -13.53 9.67
CA GLU A 23 1.88 -13.52 9.94
C GLU A 23 1.22 -12.25 9.37
N PHE A 24 1.85 -11.09 9.57
CA PHE A 24 1.42 -9.83 9.01
C PHE A 24 1.39 -9.89 7.47
N HIS A 25 2.42 -10.45 6.84
CA HIS A 25 2.44 -10.64 5.38
C HIS A 25 1.29 -11.54 4.92
N HIS A 26 1.05 -12.64 5.62
CA HIS A 26 -0.04 -13.56 5.30
C HIS A 26 -1.41 -12.88 5.40
N LEU A 27 -1.65 -12.14 6.48
CA LEU A 27 -2.87 -11.35 6.67
C LEU A 27 -3.01 -10.26 5.61
N PHE A 28 -1.92 -9.57 5.28
CA PHE A 28 -1.90 -8.54 4.25
C PHE A 28 -2.32 -9.11 2.90
N VAL A 29 -1.72 -10.23 2.47
CA VAL A 29 -2.02 -10.86 1.17
C VAL A 29 -3.44 -11.45 1.13
N LYS A 30 -3.91 -12.06 2.22
CA LYS A 30 -5.23 -12.70 2.26
C LYS A 30 -6.39 -11.71 2.43
N THR A 31 -6.16 -10.57 3.07
CA THR A 31 -7.24 -9.66 3.46
C THR A 31 -7.04 -8.27 2.89
N ALA A 32 -5.95 -7.59 3.26
CA ALA A 32 -5.77 -6.18 2.91
C ALA A 32 -5.61 -5.97 1.39
N LEU A 33 -4.82 -6.81 0.72
CA LEU A 33 -4.55 -6.69 -0.71
C LEU A 33 -5.82 -6.88 -1.58
N PRO A 34 -6.66 -7.92 -1.36
CA PRO A 34 -7.95 -8.02 -2.04
C PRO A 34 -8.85 -6.80 -1.81
N MET A 35 -8.87 -6.23 -0.61
CA MET A 35 -9.66 -5.03 -0.33
C MET A 35 -9.13 -3.82 -1.11
N LEU A 36 -7.81 -3.61 -1.15
CA LEU A 36 -7.18 -2.53 -1.94
C LEU A 36 -7.51 -2.67 -3.44
N HIS A 37 -7.47 -3.89 -3.98
CA HIS A 37 -7.84 -4.15 -5.37
C HIS A 37 -9.33 -3.90 -5.63
N ARG A 38 -10.23 -4.30 -4.72
CA ARG A 38 -11.67 -4.03 -4.83
C ARG A 38 -11.96 -2.53 -4.92
N TRP A 39 -11.18 -1.72 -4.20
CA TRP A 39 -11.24 -0.26 -4.21
C TRP A 39 -10.39 0.39 -5.31
N LYS A 40 -9.85 -0.40 -6.25
CA LYS A 40 -9.06 0.06 -7.42
C LYS A 40 -7.81 0.88 -7.05
N VAL A 41 -7.25 0.63 -5.87
CA VAL A 41 -5.95 1.21 -5.49
C VAL A 41 -4.86 0.54 -6.32
N ASP A 42 -4.01 1.34 -6.98
CA ASP A 42 -2.84 0.84 -7.69
C ASP A 42 -1.73 0.49 -6.69
N VAL A 43 -1.57 -0.81 -6.42
CA VAL A 43 -0.55 -1.34 -5.52
C VAL A 43 0.72 -1.64 -6.33
N VAL A 44 1.72 -0.78 -6.18
CA VAL A 44 3.00 -0.89 -6.89
C VAL A 44 3.83 -2.03 -6.35
N ARG A 45 3.96 -2.11 -5.01
CA ARG A 45 4.73 -3.16 -4.34
C ARG A 45 4.41 -3.21 -2.86
N TYR A 46 4.61 -4.36 -2.24
CA TYR A 46 4.54 -4.54 -0.79
C TYR A 46 5.47 -5.67 -0.37
N GLY A 47 5.80 -5.74 0.91
CA GLY A 47 6.51 -6.89 1.46
C GLY A 47 7.39 -6.56 2.66
N ALA A 48 8.11 -7.59 3.11
CA ALA A 48 9.13 -7.46 4.14
C ALA A 48 10.28 -6.56 3.67
N SER A 49 10.78 -5.73 4.58
CA SER A 49 12.07 -5.07 4.39
C SER A 49 13.19 -6.11 4.30
N LEU A 50 14.16 -5.87 3.43
CA LEU A 50 15.38 -6.69 3.35
C LEU A 50 16.44 -6.26 4.37
N HIS A 51 16.26 -5.11 5.03
CA HIS A 51 17.27 -4.50 5.90
C HIS A 51 17.25 -5.03 7.33
N ASP A 52 16.08 -5.42 7.83
CA ASP A 52 15.82 -5.78 9.22
C ASP A 52 14.82 -6.94 9.33
N GLU A 53 14.36 -7.25 10.54
CA GLU A 53 13.46 -8.38 10.83
C GLU A 53 11.99 -7.96 11.06
N ASP A 54 11.74 -6.67 11.28
CA ASP A 54 10.45 -6.14 11.75
C ASP A 54 9.88 -5.00 10.90
N SER A 55 10.58 -4.53 9.85
CA SER A 55 10.00 -3.57 8.92
C SER A 55 9.24 -4.24 7.78
N TYR A 56 8.15 -3.60 7.38
CA TYR A 56 7.33 -3.95 6.21
C TYR A 56 6.98 -2.69 5.43
N TYR A 57 6.75 -2.82 4.13
CA TYR A 57 6.38 -1.68 3.29
C TYR A 57 5.17 -1.95 2.39
N LEU A 58 4.49 -0.85 2.04
CA LEU A 58 3.44 -0.80 1.02
C LEU A 58 3.66 0.45 0.16
N MET A 59 3.69 0.26 -1.15
CA MET A 59 3.80 1.30 -2.16
C MET A 59 2.51 1.36 -2.97
N ARG A 60 1.95 2.55 -3.12
CA ARG A 60 0.71 2.81 -3.87
C ARG A 60 0.91 3.96 -4.83
N ALA A 61 0.36 3.87 -6.04
CA ALA A 61 0.39 4.94 -7.02
C ALA A 61 -0.95 5.64 -7.14
N TYR A 62 -0.89 6.94 -7.40
CA TYR A 62 -2.02 7.85 -7.60
C TYR A 62 -1.69 8.85 -8.70
N ALA A 63 -2.72 9.48 -9.27
CA ALA A 63 -2.51 10.54 -10.25
C ALA A 63 -1.87 11.79 -9.63
N ASN A 64 -2.27 12.14 -8.40
CA ASN A 64 -1.79 13.28 -7.63
C ASN A 64 -2.23 13.15 -6.16
N LEU A 65 -1.98 14.19 -5.35
CA LEU A 65 -2.31 14.19 -3.92
C LEU A 65 -3.82 14.20 -3.63
N GLU A 66 -4.62 14.84 -4.49
CA GLU A 66 -6.09 14.91 -4.35
C GLU A 66 -6.72 13.54 -4.63
N ASP A 67 -6.32 12.88 -5.73
CA ASP A 67 -6.72 11.51 -6.07
C ASP A 67 -6.36 10.53 -4.95
N ARG A 68 -5.16 10.67 -4.37
CA ARG A 68 -4.75 9.92 -3.18
C ARG A 68 -5.73 10.11 -2.02
N GLN A 69 -6.13 11.35 -1.73
CA GLN A 69 -7.02 11.64 -0.61
C GLN A 69 -8.40 11.00 -0.84
N GLN A 70 -9.01 11.23 -2.01
CA GLN A 70 -10.31 10.67 -2.36
C GLN A 70 -10.32 9.14 -2.37
N SER A 71 -9.28 8.51 -2.95
CA SER A 71 -9.13 7.06 -2.97
C SER A 71 -9.02 6.49 -1.55
N GLN A 72 -8.26 7.14 -0.67
CA GLN A 72 -8.11 6.68 0.71
C GLN A 72 -9.35 6.90 1.55
N ASP A 73 -10.07 8.02 1.37
CA ASP A 73 -11.33 8.28 2.06
C ASP A 73 -12.39 7.26 1.67
N ALA A 74 -12.47 6.89 0.39
CA ALA A 74 -13.35 5.84 -0.08
C ALA A 74 -12.99 4.46 0.51
N PHE A 75 -11.69 4.14 0.59
CA PHE A 75 -11.21 2.88 1.15
C PHE A 75 -11.45 2.78 2.67
N TYR A 76 -11.02 3.78 3.45
CA TYR A 76 -11.11 3.75 4.91
C TYR A 76 -12.48 4.13 5.45
N GLY A 77 -13.31 4.82 4.65
CA GLY A 77 -14.71 5.11 4.98
C GLY A 77 -15.67 3.97 4.61
N SER A 78 -15.17 2.86 4.06
CA SER A 78 -15.98 1.67 3.81
C SER A 78 -15.96 0.76 5.04
N ASP A 79 -17.13 0.59 5.66
CA ASP A 79 -17.37 -0.37 6.76
C ASP A 79 -17.03 -1.82 6.35
#